data_AF-A0A257XII3-F1
#
_entry.id   AF-A0A257XII3-F1
#
_cell.length_a   1.000
_cell.length_b   1.000
_cell.length_c   1.000
_cell.angle_alpha   90.00
_cell.angle_beta   90.00
_cell.angle_gamma   90.00
#
_symmetry.space_group_name_H-M   'P 1'
#
loop_
_entity.id
_entity.type
_entity.pdbx_description
1 polymer ?
#
loop_
_entity_poly.entity_id
_entity_poly.type
_entity_poly.pdbx_seq_one_letter_code
_entity_poly.pdbx_strand_id
1 'polypeptide(L)'
;MRLSKATLDGLPPDIRRPGYDLDAVTPGIVHLGVGAFHRAHQAVYLDDLIARGDTGWGIIGASLRAADTAQALDPQDGLYTL
;
A
#
# COMPACT_ATOMS: atom_id res chain seq x y z
N MET A 1 -8.89 9.70 13.07
CA MET A 1 -8.21 8.39 13.18
C MET A 1 -7.22 8.31 12.03
N ARG A 2 -5.94 8.02 12.30
CA ARG A 2 -4.95 7.85 11.22
C ARG A 2 -5.16 6.47 10.59
N LEU A 3 -5.06 6.36 9.27
CA LEU A 3 -5.12 5.06 8.59
C LEU A 3 -3.90 4.22 8.97
N SER A 4 -4.10 2.97 9.36
CA SER A 4 -3.08 1.97 9.64
C SER A 4 -3.77 0.59 9.70
N LYS A 5 -3.00 -0.50 9.78
CA LYS A 5 -3.56 -1.85 9.95
C LYS A 5 -4.46 -1.92 11.19
N ALA A 6 -4.04 -1.29 12.29
CA ALA A 6 -4.78 -1.26 13.55
C ALA A 6 -6.11 -0.49 13.48
N THR A 7 -6.29 0.39 12.48
CA THR A 7 -7.49 1.22 12.35
C THR A 7 -8.39 0.81 11.18
N LEU A 8 -7.97 -0.18 10.38
CA LEU A 8 -8.63 -0.58 9.14
C LEU A 8 -10.05 -1.12 9.36
N ASP A 9 -10.28 -1.86 10.44
CA ASP A 9 -11.59 -2.43 10.78
C ASP A 9 -12.61 -1.38 11.24
N GLY A 10 -12.11 -0.24 11.73
CA GLY A 10 -12.94 0.88 12.19
C GLY A 10 -13.33 1.86 11.09
N LEU A 11 -12.96 1.62 9.84
CA LEU A 11 -13.31 2.49 8.73
C LEU A 11 -14.83 2.44 8.43
N PRO A 12 -15.42 3.55 7.94
CA PRO A 12 -16.78 3.56 7.44
C PRO A 12 -17.06 2.43 6.43
N PRO A 13 -18.28 1.88 6.40
CA PRO A 13 -18.61 0.71 5.58
C PRO A 13 -18.56 0.98 4.06
N ASP A 14 -18.64 2.24 3.64
CA ASP A 14 -18.55 2.69 2.25
C ASP A 14 -17.10 2.79 1.73
N ILE A 15 -16.10 2.72 2.62
CA ILE A 15 -14.69 2.69 2.22
C ILE A 15 -14.28 1.25 1.89
N ARG A 16 -13.91 1.02 0.62
CA ARG A 16 -13.34 -0.24 0.17
C ARG A 16 -12.01 -0.50 0.88
N ARG A 17 -11.83 -1.73 1.35
CA ARG A 17 -10.61 -2.22 2.02
C ARG A 17 -9.93 -3.27 1.15
N PRO A 18 -8.63 -3.53 1.32
CA PRO A 18 -7.99 -4.72 0.76
C PRO A 18 -8.76 -5.98 1.18
N GLY A 19 -9.12 -6.81 0.20
CA GLY A 19 -9.90 -8.04 0.41
C GLY A 19 -9.04 -9.27 0.75
N TYR A 20 -7.79 -9.06 1.14
CA TYR A 20 -6.77 -10.09 1.34
C TYR A 20 -6.00 -9.83 2.64
N ASP A 21 -5.31 -10.87 3.14
CA ASP A 21 -4.44 -10.75 4.32
C ASP A 21 -3.19 -9.93 3.97
N LEU A 22 -3.07 -8.75 4.58
CA LEU A 22 -1.94 -7.85 4.38
C LEU A 22 -0.60 -8.45 4.84
N ASP A 23 -0.62 -9.38 5.79
CA ASP A 23 0.59 -10.02 6.31
C ASP A 23 1.05 -11.20 5.46
N ALA A 24 0.20 -11.68 4.53
CA ALA A 24 0.55 -12.71 3.56
C ALA A 24 1.30 -12.16 2.33
N VAL A 25 1.34 -10.84 2.15
CA VAL A 25 2.01 -10.18 1.02
C VAL A 25 3.51 -10.16 1.23
N THR A 26 4.26 -10.67 0.24
CA THR A 26 5.72 -10.67 0.26
C THR A 26 6.28 -9.76 -0.84
N PRO A 27 7.42 -9.09 -0.61
CA PRO A 27 8.02 -8.21 -1.61
C PRO A 27 8.44 -8.94 -2.90
N GLY A 28 7.99 -8.43 -4.05
CA GLY A 28 8.47 -8.84 -5.38
C GLY A 28 9.01 -7.68 -6.22
N ILE A 29 8.74 -6.43 -5.81
CA ILE A 29 9.10 -5.22 -6.55
C ILE A 29 9.78 -4.22 -5.63
N VAL A 30 10.88 -3.62 -6.08
CA VAL A 30 11.41 -2.36 -5.53
C VAL A 30 11.05 -1.23 -6.49
N HIS A 31 10.32 -0.22 -6.00
CA HIS A 31 9.95 0.94 -6.81
C HIS A 31 10.73 2.19 -6.38
N LEU A 32 11.48 2.77 -7.32
CA LEU A 32 12.28 3.98 -7.09
C LEU A 32 11.47 5.24 -7.41
N GLY A 33 11.08 5.98 -6.37
CA GLY A 33 10.28 7.20 -6.50
C GLY A 33 8.78 6.94 -6.34
N VAL A 34 8.32 6.89 -5.09
CA VAL A 34 6.92 6.61 -4.71
C VAL A 34 6.04 7.86 -4.91
N GLY A 35 5.89 8.31 -6.15
CA GLY A 35 5.08 9.47 -6.51
C GLY A 35 3.57 9.19 -6.56
N ALA A 36 2.78 10.23 -6.81
CA ALA A 36 1.33 10.11 -6.98
C ALA A 36 0.95 9.17 -8.13
N PHE A 37 1.65 9.26 -9.27
CA PHE A 37 1.39 8.38 -10.42
C PHE A 37 1.61 6.90 -10.09
N HIS A 38 2.67 6.59 -9.34
CA HIS A 38 2.94 5.20 -8.94
C HIS A 38 1.80 4.61 -8.11
N ARG A 39 1.41 5.36 -7.06
CA ARG A 39 0.33 4.97 -6.15
C ARG A 39 -1.04 4.89 -6.82
N ALA A 40 -1.30 5.73 -7.82
CA ALA A 40 -2.57 5.76 -8.53
C ALA A 40 -2.64 4.83 -9.74
N HIS A 41 -1.53 4.19 -10.14
CA HIS A 41 -1.48 3.37 -11.34
C HIS A 41 -0.87 1.99 -11.07
N GLN A 42 0.45 1.88 -10.89
CA GLN A 42 1.08 0.54 -10.77
C GLN A 42 0.63 -0.18 -9.51
N ALA A 43 0.57 0.53 -8.38
CA ALA A 43 0.15 -0.06 -7.12
C ALA A 43 -1.33 -0.55 -7.15
N VAL A 44 -2.19 0.08 -7.94
CA VAL A 44 -3.60 -0.32 -8.10
C VAL A 44 -3.73 -1.68 -8.78
N TYR A 45 -3.00 -1.89 -9.88
CA TYR A 45 -3.01 -3.19 -10.56
C TYR A 45 -2.40 -4.31 -9.72
N LEU A 46 -1.43 -3.97 -8.85
CA LEU A 46 -0.83 -4.93 -7.94
C LEU A 46 -1.76 -5.26 -6.76
N ASP A 47 -2.51 -4.28 -6.22
CA ASP A 47 -3.61 -4.51 -5.26
C ASP A 47 -4.64 -5.50 -5.83
N ASP A 48 -5.09 -5.29 -7.06
CA ASP A 48 -6.02 -6.18 -7.76
C ASP A 48 -5.45 -7.59 -8.01
N LEU A 49 -4.15 -7.70 -8.30
CA LEU A 49 -3.46 -8.97 -8.53
C LEU A 49 -3.31 -9.75 -7.21
N ILE A 50 -2.89 -9.07 -6.15
CA ILE A 50 -2.76 -9.67 -4.81
C ILE A 50 -4.13 -10.14 -4.30
N ALA A 51 -5.20 -9.38 -4.54
CA ALA A 51 -6.58 -9.77 -4.22
C ALA A 51 -7.04 -11.05 -4.94
N ARG A 52 -6.36 -11.47 -6.01
CA ARG A 52 -6.60 -12.73 -6.72
C ARG A 52 -5.76 -13.90 -6.20
N GLY A 53 -4.90 -13.66 -5.21
CA GLY A 53 -4.09 -14.68 -4.52
C GLY A 53 -2.59 -14.63 -4.84
N ASP A 54 -2.15 -13.75 -5.74
CA ASP A 54 -0.74 -13.63 -6.14
C ASP A 54 0.06 -12.75 -5.15
N THR A 55 0.23 -13.23 -3.92
CA THR A 55 0.78 -12.43 -2.81
C THR A 55 2.28 -12.12 -2.90
N GLY A 56 3.00 -12.66 -3.90
CA GLY A 56 4.43 -12.42 -4.13
C GLY A 56 4.79 -11.10 -4.79
N TRP A 57 3.83 -10.22 -5.04
CA TRP A 57 4.00 -8.99 -5.80
C TRP A 57 3.96 -7.71 -4.95
N GLY A 58 4.28 -7.81 -3.66
CA GLY A 58 4.38 -6.65 -2.77
C GLY A 58 5.45 -5.64 -3.22
N ILE A 59 5.25 -4.38 -2.87
CA ILE A 59 6.10 -3.26 -3.28
C ILE A 59 6.90 -2.75 -2.08
N ILE A 60 8.22 -2.67 -2.23
CA ILE A 60 9.08 -1.85 -1.37
C ILE A 60 9.31 -0.51 -2.08
N GLY A 61 8.77 0.55 -1.49
CA GLY A 61 9.01 1.91 -1.95
C GLY A 61 10.37 2.41 -1.48
N ALA A 62 11.19 2.91 -2.40
CA ALA A 62 12.46 3.57 -2.07
C ALA A 62 12.51 4.97 -2.69
N SER A 63 13.06 5.91 -1.94
CA SER A 63 13.31 7.28 -2.41
C SER A 63 14.78 7.60 -2.26
N LEU A 64 15.37 8.15 -3.33
CA LEU A 64 16.76 8.56 -3.37
C LEU A 64 16.94 10.07 -3.11
N ARG A 65 15.84 10.82 -2.99
CA ARG A 65 15.86 12.30 -2.94
C ARG A 65 15.28 12.88 -1.65
N ALA A 66 14.15 12.35 -1.18
CA ALA A 66 13.44 12.88 -0.02
C ALA A 66 12.74 11.76 0.76
N ALA A 67 12.69 11.90 2.08
CA ALA A 67 12.06 10.93 2.97
C ALA A 67 10.58 11.21 3.26
N ASP A 68 10.04 12.32 2.75
CA ASP A 68 8.67 12.81 3.02
C ASP A 68 7.59 11.74 2.79
N THR A 69 7.68 10.99 1.70
CA THR A 69 6.70 9.96 1.37
C THR A 69 6.79 8.77 2.33
N ALA A 70 7.99 8.32 2.68
CA ALA A 70 8.18 7.29 3.69
C ALA A 70 7.66 7.77 5.05
N GLN A 71 8.02 8.98 5.47
CA GLN A 71 7.53 9.59 6.71
C GLN A 71 6.00 9.71 6.78
N ALA A 72 5.34 9.92 5.63
CA ALA A 72 3.88 9.94 5.54
C ALA A 72 3.26 8.53 5.62
N LEU A 73 3.83 7.55 4.90
CA LEU A 73 3.27 6.20 4.74
C LEU A 73 3.68 5.21 5.82
N ASP A 74 4.89 5.30 6.37
CA ASP A 74 5.43 4.34 7.35
C ASP A 74 4.54 4.24 8.59
N PRO A 75 4.05 5.34 9.20
CA PRO A 75 3.17 5.22 10.36
C PRO A 75 1.73 4.83 9.98
N GLN A 76 1.47 4.56 8.70
CA GLN A 76 0.24 3.97 8.18
C GLN A 76 0.44 2.53 7.70
N ASP A 77 1.56 1.89 8.05
CA ASP A 77 1.91 0.54 7.60
C ASP A 77 1.96 0.41 6.06
N GLY A 78 2.32 1.50 5.37
CA GLY A 78 2.33 1.57 3.90
C GLY A 78 0.95 1.79 3.27
N LEU A 79 -0.13 1.85 4.05
CA LEU A 79 -1.49 2.07 3.55
C LEU A 79 -1.70 3.54 3.14
N TYR A 80 -2.54 3.74 2.12
CA TYR A 80 -3.01 5.06 1.68
C TYR A 80 -4.38 4.92 1.00
N THR A 81 -5.05 6.05 0.75
CA THR A 81 -6.35 6.11 0.07
C THR A 81 -6.16 6.55 -1.37
N LEU A 82 -6.95 5.96 -2.28
CA LEU A 82 -7.07 6.36 -3.68
C LEU A 82 -8.45 6.96 -3.95
#